data_AF-A0A955H836-F1
#
_entry.id   AF-A0A955H836-F1
#
_cell.length_a   1.000
_cell.length_b   1.000
_cell.length_c   1.000
_cell.angle_alpha   90.00
_cell.angle_beta   90.00
_cell.angle_gamma   90.00
#
_symmetry.space_group_name_H-M   'P 1'
#
loop_
_entity.id
_entity.type
_entity.pdbx_description
1 polymer ?
#
loop_
_entity_poly.entity_id
_entity_poly.type
_entity_poly.pdbx_seq_one_letter_code
_entity_poly.pdbx_strand_id
1 'polypeptide(L)'
;NFDFSDLEFKPFTISGKVVGVQATRTFSNGYGISVIKHAYSYGGLKGYYELAVLDKNGELTYSTPITNDVLGWLTPEDVTKHGRAVQQL
;
A
#
# COMPACT_ATOMS: atom_id res chain seq x y z
N ASN A 1 13.11 5.08 -10.04
CA ASN A 1 13.00 3.94 -9.11
C ASN A 1 12.07 4.39 -7.99
N PHE A 2 11.01 3.65 -7.67
CA PHE A 2 10.01 4.07 -6.67
C PHE A 2 10.62 4.29 -5.27
N ASP A 3 10.11 5.28 -4.53
CA ASP A 3 10.39 5.50 -3.10
C ASP A 3 9.10 5.80 -2.32
N PHE A 4 9.07 5.49 -1.03
CA PHE A 4 7.94 5.83 -0.15
C PHE A 4 7.61 7.32 -0.18
N SER A 5 8.61 8.21 -0.31
CA SER A 5 8.37 9.65 -0.40
C SER A 5 7.57 10.07 -1.63
N ASP A 6 7.44 9.20 -2.64
CA ASP A 6 6.62 9.45 -3.84
C ASP A 6 5.12 9.29 -3.56
N LEU A 7 4.72 8.80 -2.39
CA LEU A 7 3.33 8.55 -2.03
C LEU A 7 2.63 9.83 -1.53
N GLU A 8 1.57 10.20 -2.23
CA GLU A 8 0.66 11.27 -1.79
C GLU A 8 -0.45 10.71 -0.91
N PHE A 9 -0.26 10.79 0.41
CA PHE A 9 -1.24 10.31 1.38
C PHE A 9 -2.45 11.26 1.49
N LYS A 10 -3.64 10.67 1.38
CA LYS A 10 -4.94 11.32 1.59
C LYS A 10 -5.62 10.79 2.86
N PRO A 11 -6.49 11.58 3.51
CA PRO A 11 -7.27 11.08 4.64
C PRO A 11 -8.08 9.84 4.26
N PHE A 12 -7.99 8.79 5.07
CA PHE A 12 -8.76 7.57 4.92
C PHE A 12 -9.96 7.59 5.88
N THR A 13 -11.16 7.44 5.34
CA THR A 13 -12.40 7.51 6.11
C THR A 13 -13.13 6.17 6.16
N ILE A 14 -13.58 5.79 7.37
CA ILE A 14 -14.51 4.68 7.58
C ILE A 14 -15.78 5.25 8.19
N SER A 15 -16.93 4.96 7.59
CA SER A 15 -18.24 5.45 8.03
C SER A 15 -18.28 6.98 8.25
N GLY A 16 -17.64 7.73 7.37
CA GLY A 16 -17.58 9.20 7.42
C GLY A 16 -16.60 9.80 8.43
N LYS A 17 -15.85 8.98 9.18
CA LYS A 17 -14.83 9.45 10.13
C LYS A 17 -13.43 9.20 9.57
N VAL A 18 -12.55 10.21 9.67
CA VAL A 18 -11.13 10.02 9.34
C VAL A 18 -10.51 9.11 10.40
N VAL A 19 -10.00 7.96 9.96
CA VAL A 19 -9.40 6.94 10.84
C VAL A 19 -7.92 6.70 10.54
N GLY A 20 -7.39 7.32 9.48
CA GLY A 20 -6.02 7.13 9.05
C GLY A 20 -5.70 7.83 7.74
N VAL A 21 -4.73 7.29 7.01
CA VAL A 21 -4.28 7.77 5.71
C VAL A 21 -4.16 6.63 4.71
N GLN A 22 -4.32 6.96 3.43
CA GLN A 22 -4.13 6.05 2.30
C GLN A 22 -3.42 6.76 1.16
N ALA A 23 -2.54 6.04 0.46
CA ALA A 23 -1.99 6.44 -0.82
C ALA A 23 -2.12 5.27 -1.81
N THR A 24 -2.27 5.58 -3.09
CA THR A 24 -2.19 4.59 -4.17
C THR A 24 -1.15 5.00 -5.19
N ARG A 25 -0.51 4.03 -5.82
CA ARG A 25 0.46 4.27 -6.89
C ARG A 25 0.34 3.20 -7.96
N THR A 26 0.14 3.61 -9.20
CA THR A 26 0.21 2.73 -10.38
C THR A 26 1.58 2.89 -11.05
N PHE A 27 2.15 1.79 -11.53
CA PHE A 27 3.43 1.73 -12.23
C PHE A 27 3.23 1.50 -13.74
N SER A 28 4.30 1.68 -14.51
CA SER A 28 4.27 1.56 -15.97
C SER A 28 3.99 0.14 -16.47
N ASN A 29 4.17 -0.89 -15.64
CA ASN A 29 3.80 -2.28 -15.95
C ASN A 29 2.28 -2.55 -15.81
N GLY A 30 1.52 -1.52 -15.39
CA GLY A 30 0.08 -1.56 -15.17
C GLY A 30 -0.33 -1.97 -13.75
N TYR A 31 0.53 -2.65 -13.00
CA TYR A 31 0.26 -2.98 -11.59
C TYR A 31 0.42 -1.75 -10.70
N GLY A 32 -0.09 -1.83 -9.48
CA GLY A 32 0.06 -0.77 -8.50
C GLY A 32 0.09 -1.28 -7.05
N ILE A 33 0.13 -0.33 -6.12
CA ILE A 33 0.04 -0.57 -4.69
C ILE A 33 -0.99 0.35 -4.06
N SER A 34 -1.69 -0.17 -3.06
CA SER A 34 -2.50 0.59 -2.10
C SER A 34 -1.83 0.50 -0.73
N VAL A 35 -1.43 1.65 -0.19
CA VAL A 35 -0.71 1.76 1.09
C VAL A 35 -1.60 2.48 2.09
N ILE A 36 -1.88 1.84 3.23
CA ILE A 36 -2.75 2.42 4.27
C ILE A 36 -2.09 2.40 5.64
N LYS A 37 -2.50 3.34 6.49
CA LYS A 37 -2.22 3.33 7.93
C LYS A 37 -3.43 3.88 8.65
N HIS A 38 -4.11 3.06 9.46
CA HIS A 38 -5.24 3.50 10.28
C HIS A 38 -5.27 2.81 11.63
N ALA A 39 -6.06 3.31 12.58
CA ALA A 39 -6.12 2.77 13.95
C ALA A 39 -6.51 1.28 14.06
N TYR A 40 -7.07 0.72 12.98
CA TYR A 40 -7.49 -0.69 12.90
C TYR A 40 -6.59 -1.54 11.98
N SER A 41 -5.55 -0.96 11.38
CA SER A 41 -4.59 -1.68 10.54
C SER A 41 -3.54 -2.38 11.41
N TYR A 42 -2.96 -3.46 10.90
CA TYR A 42 -1.84 -4.18 11.49
C TYR A 42 -0.67 -3.23 11.78
N GLY A 43 -0.48 -2.93 13.07
CA GLY A 43 0.57 -2.02 13.54
C GLY A 43 0.28 -0.53 13.35
N GLY A 44 -0.91 -0.13 12.88
CA GLY A 44 -1.24 1.26 12.58
C GLY A 44 -1.15 2.21 13.77
N LEU A 45 -1.62 1.77 14.96
CA LEU A 45 -1.46 2.52 16.22
C LEU A 45 0.01 2.70 16.65
N LYS A 46 0.92 1.87 16.11
CA LYS A 46 2.36 1.93 16.35
C LYS A 46 3.11 2.62 15.21
N GLY A 47 2.41 3.20 14.24
CA GLY A 47 3.00 3.95 13.14
C GLY A 47 3.33 3.15 11.88
N TYR A 48 3.05 1.84 11.86
CA TYR A 48 3.31 0.97 10.71
C TYR A 48 2.24 1.07 9.63
N TYR A 49 2.61 0.65 8.42
CA TYR A 49 1.76 0.66 7.24
C TYR A 49 1.34 -0.76 6.84
N GLU A 50 0.28 -0.82 6.04
CA GLU A 50 -0.11 -1.97 5.24
C GLU A 50 0.05 -1.67 3.75
N LEU A 51 0.35 -2.70 2.96
CA LEU A 51 0.43 -2.64 1.51
C LEU A 51 -0.32 -3.80 0.88
N ALA A 52 -1.19 -3.48 -0.07
CA ALA A 52 -1.83 -4.46 -0.95
C ALA A 52 -1.47 -4.17 -2.41
N VAL A 53 -1.39 -5.21 -3.23
CA VAL A 53 -1.11 -5.08 -4.66
C VAL A 53 -2.39 -4.81 -5.43
N LEU A 54 -2.31 -3.89 -6.38
CA LEU A 54 -3.37 -3.57 -7.33
C LEU A 54 -3.02 -4.17 -8.70
N ASP A 55 -3.98 -4.80 -9.35
CA ASP A 55 -3.84 -5.31 -10.71
C ASP A 55 -3.91 -4.19 -11.75
N LYS A 56 -3.92 -4.58 -13.03
CA LYS A 56 -3.93 -3.66 -14.17
C LYS A 56 -5.25 -2.90 -14.34
N ASN A 57 -6.30 -3.29 -13.63
CA ASN A 57 -7.57 -2.58 -13.58
C ASN A 57 -7.66 -1.66 -12.35
N GLY A 58 -6.63 -1.67 -11.48
CA GLY A 58 -6.62 -0.94 -10.23
C GLY A 58 -7.37 -1.64 -9.10
N GLU A 59 -7.68 -2.93 -9.24
CA GLU A 59 -8.38 -3.74 -8.24
C GLU A 59 -7.38 -4.50 -7.37
N LEU A 60 -7.75 -4.78 -6.11
CA LEU A 60 -6.90 -5.59 -5.22
C LEU A 60 -6.68 -6.97 -5.82
N THR A 61 -5.43 -7.42 -5.86
CA THR A 61 -5.08 -8.76 -6.33
C THR A 61 -4.22 -9.51 -5.33
N TYR A 62 -4.55 -10.79 -5.19
CA TYR A 62 -3.86 -11.77 -4.34
C TYR A 62 -3.13 -12.82 -5.18
N SER A 63 -3.06 -12.60 -6.49
CA SER A 63 -2.53 -13.56 -7.47
C SER A 63 -1.16 -13.11 -7.98
N THR A 64 -0.31 -12.58 -7.09
CA THR A 64 1.03 -12.09 -7.46
C THR A 64 2.11 -12.86 -6.70
N PRO A 65 3.32 -13.03 -7.28
CA PRO A 65 4.43 -13.64 -6.57
C PRO A 65 4.99 -12.77 -5.42
N ILE A 66 4.55 -11.51 -5.31
CA ILE A 66 4.96 -10.60 -4.24
C ILE A 66 4.26 -10.95 -2.93
N THR A 67 2.94 -11.16 -3.01
CA THR A 67 2.09 -11.54 -1.89
C THR A 67 0.75 -12.06 -2.40
N ASN A 68 0.15 -12.97 -1.63
CA ASN A 68 -1.22 -13.43 -1.78
C ASN A 68 -2.15 -12.89 -0.68
N ASP A 69 -1.69 -11.91 0.10
CA ASP A 69 -2.45 -11.22 1.15
C ASP A 69 -1.95 -9.78 1.34
N VAL A 70 -2.59 -9.01 2.23
CA VAL A 70 -2.11 -7.70 2.67
C VAL A 70 -0.85 -7.85 3.51
N LEU A 71 0.20 -7.13 3.14
CA LEU A 71 1.43 -7.05 3.92
C LEU A 71 1.27 -5.99 5.03
N GLY A 72 1.33 -6.38 6.30
CA GLY A 72 1.23 -5.47 7.44
C GLY A 72 2.54 -5.23 8.19
N TRP A 73 2.50 -4.35 9.20
CA TRP A 73 3.66 -4.03 10.05
C TRP A 73 4.85 -3.42 9.30
N LEU A 74 4.60 -2.72 8.20
CA LEU A 74 5.66 -2.21 7.31
C LEU A 74 6.19 -0.86 7.75
N THR A 75 7.51 -0.69 7.74
CA THR A 75 8.15 0.63 7.78
C THR A 75 8.10 1.30 6.39
N PRO A 76 8.42 2.61 6.27
CA PRO A 76 8.58 3.27 4.96
C PRO A 76 9.58 2.55 4.04
N GLU A 77 10.66 2.01 4.60
CA GLU A 77 11.67 1.25 3.86
C GLU A 77 11.10 -0.08 3.33
N ASP A 78 10.29 -0.77 4.14
CA ASP A 78 9.60 -2.00 3.71
C ASP A 78 8.59 -1.71 2.58
N VAL A 79 7.80 -0.64 2.72
CA VAL A 79 6.87 -0.20 1.66
C VAL A 79 7.63 0.10 0.37
N THR A 80 8.78 0.78 0.46
CA THR A 80 9.66 1.05 -0.69
C THR A 80 10.14 -0.25 -1.35
N LYS A 81 10.62 -1.19 -0.54
CA LYS A 81 11.10 -2.51 -1.01
C LYS A 81 10.00 -3.26 -1.75
N HIS A 82 8.81 -3.37 -1.17
CA HIS A 82 7.70 -4.10 -1.78
C HIS A 82 7.14 -3.38 -3.01
N GLY A 83 7.02 -2.04 -2.97
CA GLY A 83 6.58 -1.28 -4.13
C GLY A 83 7.53 -1.38 -5.32
N ARG A 84 8.86 -1.45 -5.08
CA ARG A 84 9.84 -1.73 -6.14
C ARG A 84 9.68 -3.13 -6.72
N ALA A 85 9.37 -4.12 -5.89
CA ALA A 85 9.11 -5.48 -6.36
C ALA A 85 7.85 -5.52 -7.25
N VAL A 86 6.78 -4.83 -6.87
CA VAL A 86 5.57 -4.68 -7.70
C VAL A 86 5.86 -3.92 -9.00
N GLN A 87 6.69 -2.88 -8.96
CA GLN A 87 7.13 -2.13 -10.15
C GLN A 87 7.89 -2.99 -11.18
N GLN A 88 8.48 -4.11 -10.75
CA GLN A 88 9.27 -5.02 -11.57
C GLN A 88 8.51 -6.27 -12.05
N LEU A 89 7.23 -6.41 -11.68
CA LEU A 89 6.34 -7.44 -12.26
C LEU A 89 6.14 -7.25 -13.77
#